data_AF-A0A432FBL5-F1
#
_entry.id   AF-A0A432FBL5-F1
#
_cell.length_a   1.000
_cell.length_b   1.000
_cell.length_c   1.000
_cell.angle_alpha   90.00
_cell.angle_beta   90.00
_cell.angle_gamma   90.00
#
_symmetry.space_group_name_H-M   'P 1'
#
loop_
_entity.id
_entity.type
_entity.pdbx_description
1 polymer ?
#
loop_
_entity_poly.entity_id
_entity_poly.type
_entity_poly.pdbx_seq_one_letter_code
_entity_poly.pdbx_strand_id
1 'polypeptide(L)'
;MKEIIERLIDKKRRFIDEGIPSTRRLSFDKVQQALNDGAFPILFGLRRTGKTTILKQLLIENDKAIYFTFRDTYIAQLKLIDIELLIEELYNQGFRMILIDEAQIKND
;
A
#
# COMPACT_ATOMS: atom_id res chain seq x y z
N MET A 1 17.04 1.85 -7.52
CA MET A 1 16.16 0.88 -6.84
C MET A 1 16.32 0.91 -5.32
N LYS A 2 17.52 0.63 -4.79
CA LYS A 2 17.82 0.64 -3.34
C LYS A 2 17.25 1.86 -2.58
N GLU A 3 17.52 3.07 -3.05
CA GLU A 3 17.03 4.32 -2.41
C GLU A 3 15.50 4.38 -2.30
N ILE A 4 14.78 3.89 -3.32
CA ILE A 4 13.31 3.86 -3.32
C ILE A 4 12.83 2.93 -2.21
N ILE A 5 13.45 1.77 -2.06
CA ILE A 5 13.05 0.79 -1.06
C ILE A 5 13.33 1.31 0.35
N GLU A 6 14.51 1.85 0.61
CA GLU A 6 14.86 2.46 1.90
C GLU A 6 13.83 3.54 2.28
N ARG A 7 13.45 4.39 1.31
CA ARG A 7 12.40 5.40 1.48
C ARG A 7 11.03 4.78 1.81
N LEU A 8 10.64 3.69 1.16
CA LEU A 8 9.37 3.00 1.44
C LEU A 8 9.36 2.40 2.84
N ILE A 9 10.48 1.80 3.27
CA ILE A 9 10.65 1.24 4.61
C ILE A 9 10.54 2.35 5.67
N ASP A 10 11.21 3.47 5.46
CA ASP A 10 11.13 4.61 6.37
C ASP A 10 9.73 5.21 6.44
N LYS A 11 9.01 5.27 5.31
CA LYS A 11 7.60 5.67 5.31
C LYS A 11 6.72 4.72 6.13
N LYS A 12 6.92 3.41 5.99
CA LYS A 12 6.21 2.42 6.82
C LYS A 12 6.46 2.66 8.30
N ARG A 13 7.72 2.85 8.70
CA ARG A 13 8.09 3.13 10.10
C ARG A 13 7.35 4.37 10.63
N ARG A 14 7.37 5.47 9.88
CA ARG A 14 6.64 6.69 10.25
C ARG A 14 5.14 6.47 10.42
N PHE A 15 4.51 5.70 9.53
CA PHE A 15 3.08 5.40 9.68
C PHE A 15 2.80 4.61 10.96
N ILE A 16 3.63 3.63 11.29
CA ILE A 16 3.51 2.86 12.55
C ILE A 16 3.64 3.81 13.75
N ASP A 17 4.63 4.71 13.73
CA ASP A 17 4.88 5.67 14.82
C ASP A 17 3.74 6.69 14.99
N GLU A 18 3.11 7.12 13.88
CA GLU A 18 1.97 8.04 13.89
C GLU A 18 0.69 7.41 14.48
N GLY A 19 0.58 6.07 14.46
CA GLY A 19 -0.61 5.34 14.88
C GLY A 19 -1.85 5.61 14.02
N ILE A 20 -2.91 4.82 14.22
CA ILE A 20 -4.22 5.06 13.61
C ILE A 20 -5.23 5.43 14.69
N PRO A 21 -6.11 6.43 14.44
CA PRO A 21 -7.24 6.72 15.32
C PRO A 21 -8.12 5.47 15.55
N SER A 22 -8.50 5.23 16.80
CA SER A 22 -9.03 3.98 17.38
C SER A 22 -10.28 3.33 16.74
N THR A 23 -10.86 3.88 15.67
CA THR A 23 -12.11 3.37 15.10
C THR A 23 -11.86 2.44 13.90
N ARG A 24 -11.81 1.13 14.17
CA ARG A 24 -11.80 0.07 13.14
C ARG A 24 -13.08 0.13 12.31
N ARG A 25 -12.95 0.19 10.99
CA ARG A 25 -14.10 0.30 10.07
C ARG A 25 -14.70 -1.07 9.78
N LEU A 26 -16.04 -1.20 9.72
CA LEU A 26 -16.69 -2.45 9.28
C LEU A 26 -16.25 -2.91 7.88
N SER A 27 -15.91 -1.97 7.00
CA SER A 27 -15.38 -2.28 5.67
C SER A 27 -13.97 -2.87 5.71
N PHE A 28 -13.22 -2.65 6.78
CA PHE A 28 -11.88 -3.22 6.96
C PHE A 28 -11.94 -4.74 7.04
N ASP A 29 -12.85 -5.29 7.85
CA ASP A 29 -12.97 -6.74 8.02
C ASP A 29 -13.34 -7.44 6.71
N LYS A 30 -14.16 -6.80 5.87
CA LYS A 30 -14.47 -7.31 4.52
C LYS A 30 -13.25 -7.35 3.62
N VAL A 31 -12.40 -6.32 3.65
CA VAL A 31 -11.16 -6.26 2.87
C VAL A 31 -10.17 -7.29 3.39
N GLN A 32 -10.04 -7.42 4.71
CA GLN A 32 -9.18 -8.43 5.34
C GLN A 32 -9.60 -9.84 4.97
N GLN A 33 -10.91 -10.13 4.98
CA GLN A 33 -11.43 -11.43 4.55
C GLN A 33 -11.08 -11.72 3.08
N ALA A 34 -11.32 -10.77 2.18
CA ALA A 34 -10.98 -10.94 0.77
C ALA A 34 -9.47 -11.21 0.55
N LEU A 35 -8.60 -10.54 1.31
CA LEU A 35 -7.15 -10.80 1.29
C LEU A 35 -6.82 -12.21 1.79
N ASN A 36 -7.45 -12.66 2.87
CA ASN A 36 -7.25 -14.01 3.41
C ASN A 36 -7.72 -15.11 2.44
N ASP A 37 -8.74 -14.80 1.64
CA ASP A 37 -9.27 -15.68 0.59
C ASP A 37 -8.40 -15.67 -0.70
N GLY A 38 -7.27 -14.94 -0.69
CA GLY A 38 -6.34 -14.87 -1.82
C GLY A 38 -6.76 -13.91 -2.93
N ALA A 39 -7.73 -13.03 -2.69
CA ALA A 39 -8.15 -12.03 -3.67
C ALA A 39 -7.16 -10.86 -3.79
N PHE A 40 -7.30 -10.07 -4.86
CA PHE A 40 -6.62 -8.80 -5.06
C PHE A 40 -7.64 -7.65 -5.03
N PRO A 41 -7.94 -7.07 -3.84
CA PRO A 41 -9.01 -6.10 -3.72
C PRO A 41 -8.67 -4.76 -4.36
N ILE A 42 -9.57 -4.23 -5.18
CA ILE A 42 -9.48 -2.88 -5.73
C ILE A 42 -10.48 -1.99 -4.98
N LEU A 43 -9.96 -1.00 -4.25
CA LEU A 43 -10.78 -0.02 -3.54
C LEU A 43 -11.02 1.20 -4.42
N PHE A 44 -12.25 1.40 -4.91
CA PHE A 44 -12.64 2.55 -5.73
C PHE A 44 -13.70 3.43 -5.06
N GLY A 45 -13.87 4.65 -5.55
CA GLY A 45 -14.88 5.61 -5.09
C GLY A 45 -14.34 7.03 -4.85
N LEU A 46 -15.22 7.96 -4.48
CA LEU A 46 -14.90 9.39 -4.31
C LEU A 46 -13.76 9.66 -3.32
N ARG A 47 -13.06 10.79 -3.48
CA ARG A 47 -12.06 11.24 -2.50
C ARG A 47 -12.69 11.40 -1.11
N ARG A 48 -11.89 11.23 -0.06
CA ARG A 48 -12.28 11.39 1.36
C ARG A 48 -13.33 10.38 1.87
N THR A 49 -13.54 9.26 1.17
CA THR A 49 -14.38 8.14 1.66
C THR A 49 -13.64 7.20 2.63
N GLY A 50 -12.33 7.40 2.85
CA GLY A 50 -11.53 6.62 3.81
C GLY A 50 -10.84 5.38 3.23
N LYS A 51 -10.68 5.29 1.91
CA LYS A 51 -9.89 4.23 1.25
C LYS A 51 -8.44 4.19 1.77
N THR A 52 -7.76 5.33 1.76
CA THR A 52 -6.42 5.48 2.34
C THR A 52 -6.38 5.11 3.83
N THR A 53 -7.46 5.37 4.57
CA THR A 53 -7.55 4.94 5.99
C THR A 53 -7.54 3.41 6.11
N ILE A 54 -8.28 2.71 5.25
CA ILE A 54 -8.27 1.23 5.20
C ILE A 54 -6.87 0.72 4.85
N LEU A 55 -6.23 1.29 3.83
CA LEU A 55 -4.87 0.89 3.42
C LEU A 55 -3.85 1.12 4.55
N LYS A 56 -3.90 2.27 5.24
CA LYS A 56 -3.03 2.52 6.39
C LYS A 56 -3.29 1.53 7.52
N GLN A 57 -4.54 1.17 7.76
CA GLN A 57 -4.90 0.18 8.79
C GLN A 57 -4.33 -1.20 8.46
N LEU A 58 -4.41 -1.63 7.20
CA LEU A 58 -3.76 -2.86 6.74
C LEU A 58 -2.24 -2.81 6.92
N LEU A 59 -1.63 -1.65 6.63
CA LEU A 59 -0.18 -1.47 6.77
C LEU A 59 0.28 -1.63 8.23
N ILE A 60 -0.49 -1.12 9.18
CA ILE A 60 -0.12 -1.16 10.61
C ILE A 60 -0.46 -2.51 11.25
N GLU A 61 -1.59 -3.12 10.88
CA GLU A 61 -1.97 -4.44 11.40
C GLU A 61 -1.18 -5.60 10.76
N ASN A 62 -0.41 -5.35 9.69
CA ASN A 62 0.38 -6.38 9.00
C ASN A 62 1.87 -6.01 8.93
N ASP A 63 2.68 -6.71 9.73
CA ASP A 63 4.13 -6.52 9.83
C ASP A 63 4.88 -6.80 8.52
N LYS A 64 4.29 -7.55 7.59
CA LYS A 64 4.84 -7.84 6.25
C LYS A 64 4.23 -6.97 5.14
N ALA A 65 3.41 -5.98 5.47
CA ALA A 65 2.91 -5.03 4.50
C ALA A 65 3.90 -3.90 4.20
N ILE A 66 3.83 -3.36 3.00
CA ILE A 66 4.51 -2.14 2.57
C ILE A 66 3.52 -1.29 1.78
N TYR A 67 3.67 0.03 1.87
CA TYR A 67 2.77 0.99 1.25
C TYR A 67 3.53 1.92 0.31
N PHE A 68 3.00 2.13 -0.88
CA PHE A 68 3.41 3.23 -1.74
C PHE A 68 2.22 3.92 -2.40
N THR A 69 2.44 5.14 -2.84
CA THR A 69 1.41 5.96 -3.48
C THR A 69 1.97 6.58 -4.75
N PHE A 70 1.14 6.60 -5.80
CA PHE A 70 1.47 7.29 -7.05
C PHE A 70 1.41 8.83 -6.93
N ARG A 71 1.10 9.38 -5.76
CA ARG A 71 1.38 10.80 -5.46
C ARG A 71 2.86 11.06 -5.20
N ASP A 72 3.64 10.04 -4.83
CA ASP A 72 5.08 10.19 -4.67
C ASP A 72 5.73 10.34 -6.05
N THR A 73 6.37 11.49 -6.30
CA THR A 73 6.99 11.80 -7.60
C THR A 73 8.01 10.75 -8.04
N TYR A 74 8.69 10.09 -7.09
CA TYR A 74 9.64 9.02 -7.40
C TYR A 74 8.94 7.76 -7.92
N ILE A 75 7.78 7.42 -7.34
CA ILE A 75 6.99 6.26 -7.73
C ILE A 75 6.22 6.54 -9.03
N ALA A 76 5.71 7.76 -9.18
CA ALA A 76 4.93 8.18 -10.35
C ALA A 76 5.73 8.17 -11.66
N GLN A 77 7.06 8.22 -11.58
CA GLN A 77 7.97 8.21 -12.74
C GLN A 77 8.44 6.80 -13.13
N LEU A 78 8.14 5.78 -12.31
CA LEU A 78 8.53 4.41 -12.60
C LEU A 78 7.75 3.86 -13.79
N LYS A 79 8.45 3.16 -14.68
CA LYS A 79 7.81 2.34 -15.72
C LYS A 79 7.28 1.06 -15.11
N LEU A 80 6.42 0.34 -15.84
CA LEU A 80 5.91 -0.97 -15.39
C LEU A 80 7.03 -1.94 -15.03
N ILE A 81 8.09 -2.01 -15.85
CA ILE A 81 9.26 -2.86 -15.56
C ILE A 81 9.96 -2.48 -14.25
N ASP A 82 10.01 -1.19 -13.91
CA ASP A 82 10.61 -0.74 -12.66
C ASP A 82 9.73 -1.10 -11.45
N ILE A 83 8.40 -1.10 -11.62
CA ILE A 83 7.45 -1.53 -10.60
C ILE A 83 7.56 -3.04 -10.36
N GLU A 84 7.70 -3.84 -11.43
CA GLU A 84 7.91 -5.30 -11.32
C GLU A 84 9.19 -5.61 -10.53
N LEU A 85 10.31 -4.98 -10.90
CA LEU A 85 11.58 -5.11 -10.19
C LEU A 85 11.49 -4.64 -8.72
N LEU A 86 10.77 -3.55 -8.47
CA LEU A 86 10.54 -3.05 -7.11
C LEU A 86 9.76 -4.08 -6.28
N ILE A 87 8.70 -4.66 -6.84
CA ILE A 87 7.88 -5.66 -6.17
C ILE A 87 8.71 -6.90 -5.83
N GLU A 88 9.49 -7.43 -6.78
CA GLU A 88 10.37 -8.58 -6.57
C GLU A 88 11.36 -8.32 -5.42
N GLU A 89 12.01 -7.16 -5.43
CA GLU A 89 12.97 -6.81 -4.39
C GLU A 89 12.31 -6.64 -3.00
N LEU A 90 11.09 -6.08 -2.94
CA LEU A 90 10.32 -6.03 -1.71
C LEU A 90 9.97 -7.43 -1.19
N TYR A 91 9.65 -8.38 -2.08
CA TYR A 91 9.45 -9.78 -1.69
C TYR A 91 10.74 -10.41 -1.13
N ASN A 92 11.89 -10.14 -1.74
CA ASN A 92 13.19 -10.61 -1.26
C ASN A 92 13.52 -10.07 0.14
N GLN A 93 13.05 -8.86 0.46
CA GLN A 93 13.20 -8.24 1.79
C GLN A 93 12.17 -8.71 2.82
N GLY A 94 11.31 -9.67 2.47
CA GLY A 94 10.35 -10.29 3.40
C GLY A 94 8.96 -9.66 3.42
N PHE A 95 8.70 -8.63 2.61
CA PHE A 95 7.36 -8.08 2.45
C PHE A 95 6.46 -9.07 1.70
N ARG A 96 5.19 -9.16 2.09
CA ARG A 96 4.21 -10.11 1.53
C ARG A 96 2.88 -9.47 1.17
N MET A 97 2.69 -8.20 1.52
CA MET A 97 1.50 -7.43 1.16
C MET A 97 1.95 -6.08 0.60
N ILE A 98 1.60 -5.81 -0.65
CA ILE A 98 1.91 -4.56 -1.34
C ILE A 98 0.64 -3.72 -1.42
N LEU A 99 0.64 -2.58 -0.74
CA LEU A 99 -0.51 -1.66 -0.68
C LEU A 99 -0.23 -0.45 -1.57
N ILE A 100 -1.09 -0.24 -2.55
CA ILE A 100 -0.94 0.78 -3.57
C ILE A 100 -2.07 1.79 -3.43
N ASP A 101 -1.73 3.06 -3.18
CA ASP A 101 -2.71 4.15 -3.18
C ASP A 101 -2.59 5.03 -4.42
N GLU A 102 -3.73 5.52 -4.86
CA GLU A 102 -3.88 6.46 -5.97
C GLU A 102 -3.31 6.01 -7.31
N ALA A 103 -3.32 4.70 -7.58
CA ALA A 103 -3.11 4.18 -8.92
C ALA A 103 -4.16 4.79 -9.86
N GLN A 104 -3.72 5.58 -10.84
CA GLN A 104 -4.59 6.12 -11.87
C GLN A 104 -4.48 5.22 -13.10
N ILE A 105 -5.61 4.67 -13.52
CA ILE A 105 -5.73 4.10 -14.86
C ILE A 105 -5.78 5.30 -15.81
N LYS A 106 -4.66 5.59 -16.47
CA LYS A 106 -4.70 6.47 -17.64
C LYS A 106 -5.30 5.65 -18.77
N ASN A 107 -6.47 6.05 -19.23
CA ASN A 107 -6.95 5.63 -20.55
C ASN A 107 -6.22 6.53 -21.54
N ASP A 108 -5.33 5.96 -22.33
CA ASP A 108 -4.86 6.58 -23.57
C ASP A 108 -5.99 6.58 -24.61
#